data_AF-A0A519NC81-F1
#
_entry.id   AF-A0A519NC81-F1
#
_cell.length_a   1.000
_cell.length_b   1.000
_cell.length_c   1.000
_cell.angle_alpha   90.00
_cell.angle_beta   90.00
_cell.angle_gamma   90.00
#
_symmetry.space_group_name_H-M   'P 1'
#
loop_
_entity.id
_entity.type
_entity.pdbx_description
1 polymer ?
#
loop_
_entity_poly.entity_id
_entity_poly.type
_entity_poly.pdbx_seq_one_letter_code
_entity_poly.pdbx_strand_id
1 'polypeptide(L)'
;MNKISSYQIIWKGYFWINIPVMIILLSSFFALVSFTNLNASSCIMLGALVAWIYWSFMISKWIRWALKNNVEPKTLHKLGVRSLLLWPSDIKKIERIQAEIVGKKK
;
A
#
# COMPACT_ATOMS: atom_id res chain seq x y z
N MET A 1 1.16 26.00 6.95
CA MET A 1 1.02 24.53 6.78
C MET A 1 1.21 24.21 5.30
N ASN A 2 2.26 23.48 4.93
CA ASN A 2 2.51 23.16 3.52
C ASN A 2 1.48 22.14 3.03
N LYS A 3 0.63 22.55 2.10
CA LYS A 3 -0.35 21.68 1.44
C LYS A 3 0.42 20.69 0.58
N ILE A 4 0.43 19.41 0.97
CA ILE A 4 1.14 18.37 0.22
C ILE A 4 0.49 18.24 -1.17
N SER A 5 1.32 18.25 -2.21
CA SER A 5 0.84 18.12 -3.59
C SER A 5 0.32 16.70 -3.86
N SER A 6 -0.70 16.58 -4.72
CA SER A 6 -1.22 15.28 -5.17
C SER A 6 -0.13 14.37 -5.72
N TYR A 7 0.86 14.95 -6.42
CA TYR A 7 2.01 14.22 -6.93
C TYR A 7 2.84 13.59 -5.81
N GLN A 8 3.11 14.34 -4.74
CA GLN A 8 3.89 13.85 -3.60
C GLN A 8 3.16 12.72 -2.87
N ILE A 9 1.82 12.80 -2.74
CA ILE A 9 1.01 11.75 -2.11
C ILE A 9 1.13 10.44 -2.89
N ILE A 10 0.98 10.50 -4.21
CA ILE A 10 1.08 9.35 -5.11
C ILE A 10 2.48 8.75 -5.08
N TRP A 11 3.52 9.59 -5.24
CA TRP A 11 4.91 9.12 -5.24
C TRP A 11 5.30 8.42 -3.96
N LYS A 12 4.86 8.95 -2.82
CA LYS A 12 5.12 8.32 -1.54
C LYS A 12 4.43 6.96 -1.43
N GLY A 13 3.24 6.81 -2.01
CA GLY A 13 2.55 5.53 -2.13
C GLY A 13 3.34 4.52 -2.96
N TYR A 14 3.77 4.90 -4.16
CA TYR A 14 4.60 4.04 -5.01
C TYR A 14 5.91 3.61 -4.33
N PHE A 15 6.59 4.54 -3.67
CA PHE A 15 7.86 4.25 -3.02
C PHE A 15 7.69 3.35 -1.78
N TRP A 16 6.62 3.55 -1.00
CA TRP A 16 6.38 2.77 0.22
C TRP A 16 5.75 1.42 -0.03
N ILE A 17 5.05 1.26 -1.15
CA ILE A 17 4.20 0.09 -1.39
C ILE A 17 4.72 -0.68 -2.59
N ASN A 18 4.77 -0.07 -3.77
CA ASN A 18 5.07 -0.79 -5.01
C ASN A 18 6.53 -1.22 -5.12
N ILE A 19 7.49 -0.36 -4.78
CA ILE A 19 8.92 -0.73 -4.86
C ILE A 19 9.23 -1.94 -3.97
N PRO A 20 8.85 -1.96 -2.67
CA PRO A 20 9.06 -3.14 -1.85
C PRO A 20 8.30 -4.37 -2.32
N VAL A 21 7.05 -4.23 -2.81
CA VAL A 21 6.29 -5.34 -3.38
C VAL A 21 7.01 -5.94 -4.59
N MET A 22 7.56 -5.11 -5.49
CA MET A 22 8.36 -5.59 -6.62
C MET A 22 9.62 -6.32 -6.15
N ILE A 23 10.30 -5.83 -5.11
CA ILE A 23 11.46 -6.50 -4.52
C ILE A 23 11.05 -7.86 -3.92
N ILE A 24 9.91 -7.95 -3.23
CA ILE A 24 9.41 -9.22 -2.68
C ILE A 24 9.12 -10.22 -3.80
N LEU A 25 8.45 -9.79 -4.86
CA LEU A 25 8.11 -10.66 -5.99
C LEU A 25 9.36 -11.15 -6.73
N LEU A 26 10.30 -10.24 -7.04
CA LEU A 26 11.55 -10.56 -7.73
C LEU A 26 12.46 -11.45 -6.88
N SER A 27 12.60 -11.14 -5.60
CA SER A 27 13.43 -11.95 -4.69
C SER A 27 12.81 -13.32 -4.45
N SER A 28 11.48 -13.42 -4.33
CA SER A 28 10.79 -14.71 -4.23
C SER A 28 11.02 -15.55 -5.48
N PHE A 29 10.86 -14.97 -6.67
CA PHE A 29 11.13 -15.68 -7.91
C PHE A 29 12.59 -16.16 -8.00
N PHE A 30 13.55 -15.28 -7.74
CA PHE A 30 14.97 -15.60 -7.84
C PHE A 30 15.44 -16.61 -6.78
N ALA A 31 15.03 -16.41 -5.52
CA ALA A 31 15.42 -17.26 -4.41
C ALA A 31 14.84 -18.67 -4.53
N LEU A 32 13.57 -18.77 -4.92
CA LEU A 32 12.93 -20.08 -5.02
C LEU A 32 13.41 -20.88 -6.25
N VAL A 33 13.69 -20.23 -7.38
CA VAL A 33 14.28 -20.93 -8.55
C VAL A 33 15.72 -21.39 -8.27
N SER A 34 16.50 -20.62 -7.50
CA SER A 34 17.93 -20.91 -7.29
C SER A 34 18.22 -21.82 -6.10
N PHE A 35 17.36 -21.83 -5.07
CA PHE A 35 17.66 -22.50 -3.79
C PHE A 35 16.64 -23.56 -3.36
N THR A 36 15.57 -23.81 -4.13
CA THR A 36 14.55 -24.80 -3.77
C THR A 36 14.17 -25.71 -4.93
N ASN A 37 13.85 -26.97 -4.67
CA ASN A 37 13.26 -27.91 -5.64
C ASN A 37 11.73 -27.72 -5.78
N LEU A 38 11.20 -26.56 -5.35
CA LEU A 38 9.78 -26.27 -5.46
C LEU A 38 9.42 -25.91 -6.91
N ASN A 39 8.29 -26.44 -7.38
CA ASN A 39 7.77 -26.08 -8.70
C ASN A 39 7.49 -24.57 -8.77
N ALA A 40 7.80 -23.95 -9.90
CA ALA A 40 7.67 -22.50 -10.10
C ALA A 40 6.30 -21.93 -9.69
N SER A 41 5.22 -22.69 -9.88
CA SER A 41 3.87 -22.31 -9.44
C SER A 41 3.78 -22.08 -7.92
N SER A 42 4.36 -22.97 -7.11
CA SER A 42 4.36 -22.85 -5.64
C SER A 42 5.16 -21.63 -5.19
N CYS A 43 6.27 -21.35 -5.89
CA CYS A 43 7.15 -20.22 -5.61
C CYS A 43 6.46 -18.88 -5.86
N ILE A 44 5.78 -18.77 -7.00
CA ILE A 44 4.97 -17.60 -7.34
C ILE A 44 3.84 -17.41 -6.32
N MET A 45 3.18 -18.50 -5.91
CA MET A 45 2.09 -18.44 -4.93
C MET A 45 2.57 -17.93 -3.57
N LEU A 46 3.70 -18.43 -3.07
CA LEU A 46 4.30 -17.95 -1.81
C LEU A 46 4.73 -16.48 -1.92
N GLY A 47 5.40 -16.10 -3.01
CA GLY A 47 5.79 -14.71 -3.24
C GLY A 47 4.60 -13.76 -3.29
N ALA A 48 3.51 -14.17 -3.96
CA ALA A 48 2.27 -13.39 -4.03
C ALA A 48 1.62 -13.25 -2.65
N LEU A 49 1.59 -14.29 -1.83
CA LEU A 49 1.05 -14.23 -0.46
C LEU A 49 1.83 -13.24 0.41
N VAL A 50 3.16 -13.31 0.39
CA VAL A 50 4.01 -12.40 1.17
C VAL A 50 3.86 -10.96 0.68
N ALA A 51 3.87 -10.74 -0.64
CA ALA A 51 3.65 -9.44 -1.25
C ALA A 51 2.28 -8.85 -0.89
N TRP A 52 1.23 -9.67 -0.88
CA TRP A 52 -0.13 -9.26 -0.53
C TRP A 52 -0.25 -8.82 0.93
N ILE A 53 0.36 -9.56 1.85
CA ILE A 53 0.39 -9.21 3.29
C ILE A 53 1.11 -7.87 3.48
N TYR A 54 2.29 -7.72 2.85
CA TYR A 54 3.06 -6.48 2.91
C TYR A 54 2.26 -5.28 2.38
N TRP A 55 1.67 -5.44 1.20
CA TRP A 55 0.84 -4.41 0.56
C TRP A 55 -0.32 -3.99 1.47
N SER A 56 -1.06 -4.96 2.03
CA SER A 56 -2.23 -4.73 2.88
C SER A 56 -1.90 -3.94 4.16
N PHE A 57 -0.72 -4.19 4.73
CA PHE A 57 -0.22 -3.44 5.87
C PHE A 57 0.22 -2.02 5.47
N MET A 58 1.06 -1.92 4.44
CA MET A 58 1.67 -0.65 4.04
C MET A 58 0.66 0.34 3.45
N ILE A 59 -0.38 -0.13 2.76
CA ILE A 59 -1.45 0.75 2.28
C ILE A 59 -2.17 1.44 3.43
N SER A 60 -2.40 0.73 4.54
CA SER A 60 -3.04 1.28 5.74
C SER A 60 -2.14 2.34 6.40
N LYS A 61 -0.82 2.10 6.41
CA LYS A 61 0.18 3.05 6.91
C LYS A 61 0.27 4.30 6.04
N TRP A 62 0.22 4.14 4.71
CA TRP A 62 0.20 5.25 3.76
C TRP A 62 -1.08 6.09 3.88
N ILE A 63 -2.26 5.47 3.98
CA ILE A 63 -3.53 6.17 4.24
C ILE A 63 -3.42 7.00 5.52
N ARG A 64 -2.99 6.38 6.63
CA ARG A 64 -2.84 7.06 7.91
C ARG A 64 -1.84 8.22 7.83
N TRP A 65 -0.75 8.06 7.08
CA TRP A 65 0.19 9.15 6.84
C TRP A 65 -0.45 10.30 6.06
N ALA A 66 -1.17 10.03 4.98
CA ALA A 66 -1.82 11.06 4.17
C ALA A 66 -2.87 11.84 4.98
N LEU A 67 -3.73 11.13 5.72
CA LEU A 67 -4.75 11.75 6.58
C LEU A 67 -4.13 12.63 7.68
N LYS A 68 -3.02 12.18 8.31
CA LYS A 68 -2.28 12.99 9.29
C LYS A 68 -1.68 14.26 8.69
N ASN A 69 -1.44 14.29 7.38
CA ASN A 69 -0.98 15.47 6.66
C ASN A 69 -2.13 16.32 6.10
N ASN A 70 -3.34 16.17 6.66
CA ASN A 70 -4.54 16.94 6.32
C ASN A 70 -4.99 16.77 4.86
N VAL A 71 -4.73 15.60 4.27
CA VAL A 71 -5.32 15.23 2.98
C VAL A 71 -6.78 14.82 3.20
N GLU A 72 -7.69 15.44 2.46
CA GLU A 72 -9.11 15.12 2.53
C GLU A 72 -9.38 13.65 2.11
N PRO A 73 -10.19 12.87 2.86
CA PRO A 73 -10.48 11.47 2.56
C PRO A 73 -10.95 11.17 1.13
N LYS A 74 -11.87 11.99 0.59
CA LYS A 74 -12.40 11.83 -0.78
C LYS A 74 -11.33 12.07 -1.83
N THR A 75 -10.51 13.11 -1.63
CA THR A 75 -9.38 13.41 -2.50
C THR A 75 -8.34 12.29 -2.45
N LEU A 76 -8.02 11.77 -1.27
CA LEU A 76 -7.11 10.63 -1.09
C LEU A 76 -7.62 9.38 -1.81
N HIS A 77 -8.90 9.05 -1.67
CA HIS A 77 -9.52 7.91 -2.36
C HIS A 77 -9.41 8.05 -3.88
N LYS A 78 -9.79 9.21 -4.43
CA LYS A 78 -9.70 9.49 -5.86
C LYS A 78 -8.27 9.36 -6.39
N LEU A 79 -7.28 9.86 -5.65
CA LEU A 79 -5.87 9.74 -6.03
C LEU A 79 -5.38 8.29 -5.93
N GLY A 80 -5.72 7.58 -4.86
CA GLY A 80 -5.32 6.19 -4.66
C GLY A 80 -5.90 5.24 -5.71
N VAL A 81 -7.17 5.41 -6.10
CA VAL A 81 -7.80 4.62 -7.17
C VAL A 81 -7.16 4.92 -8.52
N ARG A 82 -6.94 6.21 -8.84
CA ARG A 82 -6.28 6.60 -10.11
C ARG A 82 -4.84 6.11 -10.23
N SER A 83 -4.14 5.97 -9.11
CA SER A 83 -2.76 5.47 -9.06
C SER A 83 -2.67 3.96 -8.82
N LEU A 84 -3.81 3.24 -8.83
CA LEU A 84 -3.88 1.78 -8.60
C LEU A 84 -3.30 1.34 -7.24
N LEU A 85 -3.20 2.27 -6.28
CA LEU A 85 -2.81 1.99 -4.91
C LEU A 85 -3.99 1.54 -4.06
N LEU A 86 -5.22 1.89 -4.45
CA LEU A 86 -6.45 1.55 -3.75
C LEU A 86 -7.49 0.97 -4.69
N TRP A 87 -8.38 0.15 -4.12
CA TRP A 87 -9.58 -0.32 -4.79
C TRP A 87 -10.71 0.71 -4.67
N PRO A 88 -11.67 0.73 -5.61
CA PRO A 88 -12.86 1.59 -5.51
C PRO A 88 -13.61 1.39 -4.18
N SER A 89 -13.61 0.18 -3.63
CA SER A 89 -14.25 -0.18 -2.36
C SER A 89 -13.53 0.34 -1.09
N ASP A 90 -12.30 0.83 -1.19
CA ASP A 90 -11.47 1.19 -0.02
C ASP A 90 -11.86 2.50 0.66
N ILE A 91 -12.89 3.21 0.18
CA ILE A 91 -13.37 4.45 0.82
C ILE A 91 -13.74 4.22 2.29
N LYS A 92 -14.42 3.09 2.59
CA LYS A 92 -14.80 2.71 3.96
C LYS A 92 -13.58 2.51 4.87
N LYS A 93 -12.46 2.04 4.31
CA LYS A 93 -11.20 1.85 5.03
C LYS A 93 -10.57 3.20 5.40
N ILE A 94 -10.59 4.16 4.47
CA ILE A 94 -10.10 5.52 4.72
C ILE A 94 -10.93 6.19 5.83
N GLU A 95 -12.25 6.12 5.74
CA GLU A 95 -13.17 6.71 6.73
C GLU A 95 -12.97 6.11 8.13
N ARG A 96 -12.82 4.78 8.23
CA ARG A 96 -12.49 4.11 9.49
C ARG A 96 -11.18 4.63 10.09
N ILE A 97 -10.12 4.70 9.28
CA ILE A 97 -8.81 5.19 9.74
C ILE A 97 -8.89 6.67 10.14
N GLN A 98 -9.67 7.49 9.44
CA GLN A 98 -9.90 8.89 9.80
C GLN A 98 -10.58 9.00 11.17
N ALA A 99 -11.63 8.21 11.40
CA ALA A 99 -12.33 8.17 12.68
C ALA A 99 -11.40 7.75 13.84
N GLU A 100 -10.54 6.74 13.62
CA GLU A 100 -9.51 6.34 14.59
C GLU A 100 -8.53 7.47 14.93
N ILE A 101 -8.11 8.24 13.93
CA ILE A 101 -7.17 9.36 14.14
C ILE A 101 -7.83 10.49 14.94
N VAL A 102 -9.10 10.80 14.65
CA VAL A 102 -9.87 11.83 15.37
C VAL A 102 -10.18 11.38 16.80
N GLY A 103 -10.57 10.12 16.99
CA GLY A 103 -10.84 9.55 18.31
C GLY A 103 -9.62 9.51 19.23
N LYS A 104 -8.40 9.33 18.68
CA LYS A 104 -7.14 9.40 19.44
C LYS A 104 -6.68 10.81 19.83
N LYS A 105 -7.34 11.86 19.33
CA LYS A 105 -7.01 13.26 19.65
C LYS A 105 -7.86 13.84 20.79
N LYS A 106 -8.82 13.08 21.32
CA LYS A 106 -9.54 13.40 22.56
C LYS A 106 -8.87 12.70 23.73
#